data_AF-A0A534Q1N3-F1
#
_entry.id   AF-A0A534Q1N3-F1
#
_cell.length_a   1.000
_cell.length_b   1.000
_cell.length_c   1.000
_cell.angle_alpha   90.00
_cell.angle_beta   90.00
_cell.angle_gamma   90.00
#
_symmetry.space_group_name_H-M   'P 1'
#
loop_
_entity.id
_entity.type
_entity.pdbx_description
1 polymer ?
#
loop_
_entity_poly.entity_id
_entity_poly.type
_entity_poly.pdbx_seq_one_letter_code
_entity_poly.pdbx_strand_id
1 'polypeptide(L)' 'MKVQLNPALVSPLIVYLSSDDAKELTGKTFYVGGGRIAEMRMVTFTGVTKTDQGGLWTPKEIREAMKPGAILMPE' A
#
# COMPACT_ATOMS: atom_id res chain seq x y z
N MET A 1 21.31 -15.40 13.43
CA MET A 1 19.98 -14.79 13.68
C MET A 1 20.04 -13.33 14.15
N LYS A 2 20.95 -12.90 15.05
CA LYS A 2 21.00 -11.50 15.56
C LYS A 2 21.22 -10.39 14.52
N VAL A 3 21.84 -10.68 13.37
CA VAL A 3 22.15 -9.66 12.35
C VAL A 3 20.89 -9.08 11.72
N GLN A 4 19.81 -9.87 11.55
CA GLN A 4 18.61 -9.44 10.82
C GLN A 4 17.78 -8.36 11.56
N LEU A 5 17.92 -8.21 12.88
CA LEU A 5 17.15 -7.23 13.66
C LEU A 5 18.05 -6.19 14.34
N ASN A 6 19.25 -5.97 13.81
CA ASN A 6 20.13 -4.93 14.31
C ASN A 6 19.54 -3.54 13.96
N PRO A 7 19.34 -2.62 14.92
CA PRO A 7 18.83 -1.26 14.65
C PRO A 7 19.70 -0.45 13.68
N ALA A 8 20.99 -0.79 13.54
CA ALA A 8 21.86 -0.19 12.53
C ALA A 8 21.40 -0.45 11.08
N LEU A 9 20.48 -1.39 10.85
CA LEU A 9 19.86 -1.63 9.56
C LEU A 9 18.68 -0.67 9.27
N VAL A 10 18.29 0.15 10.24
CA VAL A 10 17.21 1.13 10.12
C VAL A 10 17.77 2.55 10.07
N SER A 11 18.78 2.86 10.89
CA SER A 11 19.28 4.22 11.07
C SER A 11 19.72 4.95 9.79
N PRO A 12 20.32 4.31 8.76
CA PRO A 12 20.73 5.02 7.55
C PRO A 12 19.54 5.61 6.77
N LEU A 13 18.41 4.89 6.73
CA LEU A 13 17.20 5.41 6.08
C LEU A 13 16.69 6.65 6.82
N ILE A 14 16.72 6.66 8.15
CA ILE A 14 16.31 7.82 8.97
C ILE A 14 17.21 9.02 8.72
N VAL A 15 18.53 8.81 8.65
CA VAL A 15 19.50 9.88 8.32
C VAL A 15 19.20 10.48 6.96
N TYR A 16 18.98 9.65 5.92
CA TYR A 16 18.63 10.13 4.59
C TYR A 16 17.30 10.88 4.56
N LEU A 17 16.23 10.31 5.14
CA LEU A 17 14.91 10.94 5.17
C LEU A 17 14.88 12.25 5.98
N SER A 18 15.87 12.48 6.83
CA SER A 18 16.02 13.69 7.64
C SER A 18 17.00 14.71 7.04
N SER A 19 17.62 14.44 5.88
CA SER A 19 18.55 15.36 5.22
C SER A 19 17.86 16.21 4.15
N ASP A 20 18.54 17.26 3.70
CA ASP A 20 18.07 18.12 2.60
C ASP A 20 17.93 17.36 1.27
N ASP A 21 18.61 16.22 1.10
CA ASP A 21 18.53 15.38 -0.10
C ASP A 21 17.14 14.73 -0.25
N ALA A 22 16.40 14.57 0.85
CA ALA A 22 15.07 13.98 0.87
C ALA A 22 13.93 15.01 1.00
N LYS A 23 14.21 16.32 0.85
CA LYS A 23 13.23 17.40 1.08
C LYS A 23 11.95 17.28 0.23
N GLU A 24 12.04 16.72 -0.96
CA GLU A 24 10.90 16.51 -1.86
C GLU A 24 10.15 15.19 -1.58
N LEU A 25 10.71 14.32 -0.73
CA LEU A 25 10.21 12.98 -0.44
C LEU A 25 9.26 12.97 0.76
N THR A 26 8.17 13.74 0.65
CA THR A 26 7.18 13.91 1.73
C THR A 26 5.97 13.00 1.57
N GLY A 27 5.24 12.72 2.67
CA GLY A 27 3.96 12.00 2.65
C GLY A 27 4.02 10.50 2.31
N LYS A 28 5.22 9.92 2.24
CA LYS A 28 5.44 8.51 1.95
C LYS A 28 5.59 7.68 3.22
N THR A 29 5.21 6.41 3.15
CA THR A 29 5.44 5.44 4.21
C THR A 29 6.45 4.40 3.72
N PHE A 30 7.38 4.00 4.59
CA PHE A 30 8.41 3.01 4.24
C PHE A 30 8.43 1.87 5.25
N TYR A 31 8.60 0.66 4.75
CA TYR A 31 9.05 -0.49 5.52
C TYR A 31 10.58 -0.47 5.57
N VAL A 32 11.16 -0.69 6.75
CA VAL A 32 12.61 -0.87 6.92
C VAL A 32 12.92 -1.90 8.01
N GLY A 33 13.78 -2.86 7.68
CA GLY A 33 14.20 -3.91 8.62
C GLY A 33 14.83 -5.09 7.90
N GLY A 34 15.73 -5.83 8.56
CA GLY A 34 16.39 -6.98 7.94
C GLY A 34 17.28 -6.64 6.75
N GLY A 35 17.70 -5.39 6.60
CA GLY A 35 18.44 -4.89 5.43
C GLY A 35 17.56 -4.60 4.21
N ARG A 36 16.24 -4.63 4.36
CA ARG A 36 15.28 -4.30 3.29
C ARG A 36 14.65 -2.94 3.54
N ILE A 37 14.53 -2.15 2.47
CA ILE A 37 13.79 -0.88 2.42
C ILE A 37 12.74 -0.99 1.30
N ALA A 38 11.50 -0.57 1.56
CA ALA A 38 10.45 -0.55 0.55
C ALA A 38 9.42 0.56 0.84
N GLU A 39 8.87 1.20 -0.20
CA GLU A 39 7.72 2.09 -0.06
C GLU A 39 6.45 1.27 0.20
N MET A 40 5.66 1.69 1.18
CA MET A 40 4.33 1.18 1.46
C MET A 40 3.33 2.25 1.04
N ARG A 41 2.36 1.87 0.19
CA ARG A 41 1.28 2.75 -0.23
C ARG A 41 -0.02 1.99 -0.34
N MET A 42 -1.12 2.68 -0.06
CA MET A 42 -2.45 2.19 -0.37
C MET A 42 -2.72 2.39 -1.86
N VAL A 43 -3.24 1.36 -2.51
CA VAL A 43 -3.70 1.44 -3.90
C VAL A 43 -5.15 1.00 -3.95
N THR A 44 -5.94 1.69 -4.74
CA THR A 44 -7.31 1.31 -5.05
C THR A 44 -7.34 0.66 -6.42
N PHE A 45 -8.00 -0.49 -6.53
CA PHE A 45 -8.31 -1.07 -7.83
C PHE A 45 -9.39 -0.23 -8.53
N THR A 46 -9.44 -0.28 -9.86
CA THR A 46 -10.48 0.40 -10.65
C THR A 46 -11.88 0.01 -10.17
N GLY A 47 -12.06 -1.26 -9.77
CA GLY A 47 -13.32 -1.74 -9.24
C GLY A 47 -14.43 -1.78 -10.30
N VAL A 48 -15.68 -1.77 -9.84
CA VAL A 48 -16.87 -1.74 -10.69
C VAL A 48 -17.75 -0.57 -10.24
N THR A 49 -18.14 0.28 -11.18
CA THR A 49 -19.16 1.33 -10.94
C THR A 49 -20.49 0.84 -11.47
N LYS A 50 -21.51 0.83 -10.60
CA LYS A 50 -22.88 0.50 -10.98
C LYS A 50 -23.57 1.72 -11.56
N THR A 51 -24.18 1.58 -12.73
CA THR A 51 -24.84 2.69 -13.44
C THR A 51 -26.35 2.55 -13.47
N ASP A 52 -26.90 1.36 -13.20
CA ASP A 52 -28.32 1.11 -13.08
C ASP A 52 -28.87 1.49 -11.70
N GLN A 53 -30.17 1.79 -11.64
CA GLN A 53 -30.91 2.17 -10.42
C GLN A 53 -30.22 3.27 -9.59
N GLY A 54 -29.56 4.24 -10.25
CA GLY A 54 -28.84 5.31 -9.57
C GLY A 54 -27.59 4.83 -8.81
N GLY A 55 -27.06 3.66 -9.14
CA GLY A 55 -25.86 3.09 -8.52
C GLY A 55 -26.11 2.35 -7.21
N LEU A 56 -27.37 2.09 -6.85
CA LEU A 56 -27.69 1.38 -5.61
C LEU A 56 -27.40 -0.12 -5.73
N TRP A 57 -26.55 -0.64 -4.86
CA TRP A 57 -26.22 -2.06 -4.79
C TRP A 57 -27.10 -2.80 -3.80
N THR A 58 -27.51 -4.01 -4.16
CA THR A 58 -28.07 -4.99 -3.22
C THR A 58 -26.96 -5.86 -2.61
N PRO A 59 -27.14 -6.42 -1.40
CA PRO A 59 -26.17 -7.34 -0.82
C PRO A 59 -25.86 -8.56 -1.70
N LYS A 60 -26.82 -9.02 -2.49
CA LYS A 60 -26.65 -10.15 -3.42
C LYS A 60 -25.68 -9.80 -4.54
N GLU A 61 -25.88 -8.64 -5.19
CA GLU A 61 -25.01 -8.18 -6.27
C GLU A 61 -23.58 -7.93 -5.77
N ILE A 62 -23.42 -7.38 -4.57
CA ILE A 62 -22.10 -7.19 -3.95
C ILE A 62 -21.41 -8.53 -3.80
N ARG A 63 -22.11 -9.55 -3.27
CA ARG A 63 -21.56 -10.91 -3.13
C ARG A 63 -21.11 -11.48 -4.46
N GLU A 64 -21.88 -11.28 -5.54
CA GLU A 64 -21.55 -11.79 -6.88
C GLU A 64 -20.38 -11.03 -7.53
N ALA A 65 -20.23 -9.74 -7.23
CA ALA A 65 -19.15 -8.89 -7.73
C ALA A 65 -17.85 -8.97 -6.89
N MET A 66 -17.90 -9.59 -5.71
CA MET A 66 -16.77 -9.76 -4.79
C MET A 66 -15.81 -10.87 -5.26
N LYS A 67 -15.22 -10.71 -6.44
CA LYS A 67 -14.30 -11.65 -7.10
C LYS A 67 -13.07 -10.94 -7.68
N PRO A 68 -11.94 -11.65 -7.86
CA PRO A 68 -10.73 -11.09 -8.49
C PRO A 68 -11.03 -10.50 -9.87
N GLY A 69 -10.50 -9.31 -10.13
CA GLY A 69 -10.71 -8.57 -11.38
C GLY A 69 -12.04 -7.81 -11.48
N ALA A 70 -12.95 -7.94 -10.50
CA ALA A 70 -14.15 -7.11 -10.37
C ALA A 70 -13.98 -6.11 -9.23
N ILE A 71 -14.50 -6.40 -8.03
CA ILE A 71 -14.24 -5.56 -6.84
C ILE A 71 -12.84 -5.83 -6.28
N LEU A 72 -12.44 -7.10 -6.25
CA LEU A 72 -11.14 -7.50 -5.71
C LEU A 72 -10.06 -7.32 -6.77
N MET A 73 -8.84 -7.00 -6.34
CA MET A 73 -7.68 -7.00 -7.23
C MET A 73 -7.50 -8.38 -7.88
N PRO A 74 -7.04 -8.43 -9.14
CA PRO A 74 -6.62 -9.69 -9.74
C PRO A 74 -5.42 -10.28 -8.99
N GLU A 75 -5.30 -11.61 -8.99
CA GLU A 75 -4.12 -12.33 -8.50
C GLU A 75 -2.91 -12.17 -9.44
#